data_AF-A0A6J6H0G8-F1
#
_entry.id   AF-A0A6J6H0G8-F1
#
_cell.length_a   1.000
_cell.length_b   1.000
_cell.length_c   1.000
_cell.angle_alpha   90.00
_cell.angle_beta   90.00
_cell.angle_gamma   90.00
#
_symmetry.space_group_name_H-M   'P 1'
#
loop_
_entity.id
_entity.type
_entity.pdbx_description
1 polymer ?
#
loop_
_entity_poly.entity_id
_entity_poly.type
_entity_poly.pdbx_seq_one_letter_code
_entity_poly.pdbx_strand_id
1 'polypeptide(L)'
;MSINAFVIRKPDENAGKVHEWLLAKNASMYAVTFAINEVGDIFLVGRLPLPAVTDVEIDRILGAVLQYSDSSFNPLLELGFATSIRKEWAWRVSRGESLSNLKAFEHLI
;
A
#
# COMPACT_ATOMS: atom_id res chain seq x y z
N MET A 1 -20.60 3.06 -10.06
CA MET A 1 -19.27 3.73 -10.03
C MET A 1 -18.23 2.72 -9.57
N SER A 2 -17.04 2.72 -10.18
CA SER A 2 -15.90 1.91 -9.74
C SER A 2 -14.80 2.78 -9.17
N ILE A 3 -14.12 2.30 -8.14
CA ILE A 3 -12.98 2.94 -7.50
C ILE A 3 -11.76 2.05 -7.72
N ASN A 4 -10.65 2.64 -8.15
CA ASN A 4 -9.36 1.97 -8.26
C ASN A 4 -8.28 2.96 -7.83
N ALA A 5 -7.52 2.63 -6.79
CA ALA A 5 -6.38 3.41 -6.33
C ALA A 5 -5.15 2.51 -6.23
N PHE A 6 -4.07 2.88 -6.90
CA PHE A 6 -2.80 2.18 -6.81
C PHE A 6 -2.16 2.42 -5.43
N VAL A 7 -1.67 1.35 -4.80
CA VAL A 7 -1.01 1.44 -3.49
C VAL A 7 0.49 1.23 -3.65
N ILE A 8 0.87 0.06 -4.18
CA ILE A 8 2.28 -0.32 -4.30
C ILE A 8 2.46 -1.36 -5.41
N ARG A 9 3.69 -1.41 -5.95
CA ARG A 9 4.10 -2.43 -6.92
C ARG A 9 4.05 -3.83 -6.31
N LYS A 10 4.08 -4.85 -7.16
CA LYS A 10 4.27 -6.24 -6.74
C LYS A 10 5.41 -6.38 -5.73
N PRO A 11 5.22 -7.08 -4.59
CA PRO A 11 6.28 -7.35 -3.62
C PRO A 11 7.50 -8.03 -4.26
N ASP A 12 8.70 -7.54 -3.94
CA ASP A 12 9.97 -8.14 -4.38
C ASP A 12 10.22 -9.48 -3.67
N GLU A 13 9.76 -9.59 -2.43
CA GLU A 13 9.90 -10.78 -1.58
C GLU A 13 8.64 -11.01 -0.72
N ASN A 14 8.55 -12.18 -0.07
CA ASN A 14 7.49 -12.53 0.88
C ASN A 14 6.03 -12.31 0.41
N ALA A 15 5.74 -12.43 -0.90
CA ALA A 15 4.41 -12.18 -1.46
C ALA A 15 3.28 -12.90 -0.72
N GLY A 16 3.48 -14.16 -0.29
CA GLY A 16 2.48 -14.90 0.50
C GLY A 16 2.10 -14.21 1.82
N LYS A 17 3.08 -13.71 2.58
CA LYS A 17 2.84 -12.97 3.83
C LYS A 17 2.18 -11.63 3.59
N VAL A 18 2.59 -10.93 2.53
CA VAL A 18 1.94 -9.69 2.10
C VAL A 18 0.46 -9.96 1.81
N HIS A 19 0.14 -10.98 1.01
CA HIS A 19 -1.24 -11.30 0.65
C HIS A 19 -2.09 -11.72 1.87
N GLU A 20 -1.53 -12.51 2.79
CA GLU A 20 -2.20 -12.86 4.04
C GLU A 20 -2.53 -11.62 4.87
N TRP A 21 -1.59 -10.69 4.99
CA TRP A 21 -1.81 -9.42 5.69
C TRP A 21 -2.91 -8.58 5.03
N LEU A 22 -2.90 -8.47 3.69
CA LEU A 22 -3.94 -7.75 2.92
C LEU A 22 -5.33 -8.37 3.15
N LEU A 23 -5.43 -9.70 3.07
CA LEU A 23 -6.68 -10.44 3.28
C LEU A 23 -7.20 -10.27 4.71
N ALA A 24 -6.32 -10.31 5.72
CA ALA A 24 -6.71 -10.07 7.11
C ALA A 24 -7.26 -8.65 7.32
N LYS A 25 -6.69 -7.64 6.65
CA LYS A 25 -7.16 -6.25 6.73
C LYS A 25 -8.50 -6.01 6.04
N ASN A 26 -8.75 -6.68 4.91
CA ASN A 26 -9.98 -6.52 4.15
C ASN A 26 -11.25 -6.71 5.00
N ALA A 27 -11.22 -7.55 6.03
CA ALA A 27 -12.36 -7.83 6.90
C ALA A 27 -12.89 -6.60 7.67
N SER A 28 -12.05 -5.59 7.92
CA SER A 28 -12.41 -4.40 8.69
C SER A 28 -12.57 -3.13 7.84
N MET A 29 -12.45 -3.23 6.52
CA MET A 29 -12.39 -2.06 5.64
C MET A 29 -13.77 -1.60 5.19
N TYR A 30 -13.88 -0.30 4.95
CA TYR A 30 -15.09 0.35 4.45
C TYR A 30 -14.96 0.66 2.95
N ALA A 31 -15.98 0.27 2.18
CA ALA A 31 -16.22 0.59 0.76
C ALA A 31 -15.16 0.16 -0.28
N VAL A 32 -13.91 -0.04 0.13
CA VAL A 32 -12.81 -0.53 -0.69
C VAL A 32 -12.08 -1.68 0.00
N THR A 33 -11.47 -2.55 -0.79
CA THR A 33 -10.64 -3.67 -0.32
C THR A 33 -9.35 -3.74 -1.14
N PHE A 34 -8.33 -4.36 -0.56
CA PHE A 34 -7.12 -4.69 -1.29
C PHE A 34 -7.38 -5.77 -2.34
N ALA A 35 -6.85 -5.54 -3.53
CA ALA A 35 -6.83 -6.49 -4.65
C ALA A 35 -5.47 -6.45 -5.34
N ILE A 36 -5.21 -7.50 -6.13
CA ILE A 36 -3.97 -7.69 -6.87
C ILE A 36 -4.32 -7.77 -8.36
N ASN A 37 -3.56 -7.08 -9.21
CA ASN A 37 -3.71 -7.22 -10.67
C ASN A 37 -2.92 -8.41 -11.24
N GLU A 38 -2.98 -8.61 -12.55
CA GLU A 38 -2.32 -9.74 -13.23
C GLU A 38 -0.79 -9.76 -13.07
N VAL A 39 -0.17 -8.59 -12.90
CA VAL A 39 1.29 -8.46 -12.72
C VAL A 39 1.71 -8.43 -11.24
N GLY A 40 0.76 -8.55 -10.31
CA GLY A 40 1.02 -8.63 -8.88
C GLY A 40 0.97 -7.29 -8.12
N ASP A 41 0.66 -6.17 -8.78
CA ASP A 41 0.55 -4.88 -8.12
C ASP A 41 -0.70 -4.80 -7.24
N ILE A 42 -0.60 -4.06 -6.14
CA ILE A 42 -1.64 -3.97 -5.12
C ILE A 42 -2.43 -2.67 -5.29
N PHE A 43 -3.75 -2.80 -5.29
CA PHE A 43 -4.71 -1.72 -5.42
C PHE A 43 -5.74 -1.75 -4.31
N LEU A 44 -6.32 -0.59 -3.99
CA LEU A 44 -7.63 -0.48 -3.34
C LEU A 44 -8.71 -0.42 -4.41
N VAL A 45 -9.67 -1.34 -4.34
CA VAL A 45 -10.77 -1.45 -5.29
C VAL A 45 -12.12 -1.39 -4.59
N GLY A 46 -13.10 -0.75 -5.21
CA GLY A 46 -14.46 -0.64 -4.68
C GLY A 46 -15.49 -0.47 -5.78
N ARG A 47 -16.74 -0.83 -5.48
CA ARG A 47 -17.87 -0.63 -6.40
C ARG A 47 -19.08 -0.12 -5.63
N LEU A 48 -19.70 0.93 -6.15
CA LEU A 48 -20.92 1.49 -5.60
C LEU A 48 -22.05 1.53 -6.63
N PRO A 49 -23.29 1.24 -6.21
CA PRO A 49 -24.46 1.48 -7.04
C PRO A 49 -24.63 2.99 -7.24
N LEU A 50 -25.15 3.40 -8.39
CA LEU A 50 -25.29 4.82 -8.74
C LEU A 50 -26.08 5.64 -7.69
N PRO A 51 -27.17 5.13 -7.07
CA PRO A 51 -27.88 5.88 -6.03
C PRO A 51 -27.07 6.17 -4.76
N ALA A 52 -25.99 5.43 -4.49
CA ALA A 52 -25.12 5.68 -3.36
C ALA A 52 -24.06 6.76 -3.65
N VAL A 53 -23.95 7.22 -4.90
CA VAL A 53 -22.99 8.27 -5.29
C VAL A 53 -23.53 9.63 -4.85
N THR A 54 -23.18 10.00 -3.63
CA THR A 54 -23.50 11.29 -3.01
C THR A 54 -22.22 11.96 -2.56
N ASP A 55 -22.23 13.28 -2.40
CA ASP A 55 -21.04 14.03 -1.96
C ASP A 55 -20.47 13.51 -0.64
N VAL A 56 -21.36 13.19 0.32
CA VAL A 56 -20.98 12.64 1.63
C VAL A 56 -20.34 11.25 1.50
N GLU A 57 -20.88 10.41 0.63
CA GLU A 57 -20.35 9.06 0.45
C GLU A 57 -19.00 9.09 -0.28
N ILE A 58 -18.86 9.96 -1.28
CA ILE A 58 -17.59 10.18 -1.98
C ILE A 58 -16.51 10.66 -1.01
N ASP A 59 -16.82 11.64 -0.16
CA ASP A 59 -15.88 12.17 0.84
C ASP A 59 -15.38 11.05 1.79
N ARG A 60 -16.31 10.23 2.32
CA ARG A 60 -15.96 9.08 3.17
C ARG A 60 -15.07 8.07 2.47
N ILE A 61 -15.36 7.75 1.21
CA ILE A 61 -14.56 6.83 0.40
C ILE A 61 -13.17 7.38 0.16
N LEU A 62 -13.05 8.66 -0.20
CA LEU A 62 -11.74 9.30 -0.41
C LEU A 62 -10.91 9.32 0.87
N GLY A 63 -11.54 9.61 2.01
CA GLY A 63 -10.91 9.50 3.34
C GLY A 63 -10.44 8.08 3.64
N ALA A 64 -11.27 7.07 3.37
CA ALA A 64 -10.91 5.67 3.55
C ALA A 64 -9.73 5.26 2.65
N VAL A 65 -9.75 5.64 1.36
CA VAL A 65 -8.64 5.37 0.42
C VAL A 65 -7.34 6.01 0.89
N LEU A 66 -7.38 7.27 1.31
CA LEU A 66 -6.21 7.97 1.86
C LEU A 66 -5.66 7.25 3.09
N GLN A 67 -6.52 6.96 4.06
CA GLN A 67 -6.14 6.30 5.31
C GLN A 67 -5.53 4.92 5.06
N TYR A 68 -6.17 4.09 4.23
CA TYR A 68 -5.69 2.74 3.97
C TYR A 68 -4.40 2.72 3.16
N SER A 69 -4.23 3.66 2.22
CA SER A 69 -2.98 3.78 1.46
C SER A 69 -1.82 4.19 2.37
N ASP A 70 -2.01 5.22 3.20
CA ASP A 70 -0.96 5.76 4.07
C ASP A 70 -0.57 4.76 5.17
N SER A 71 -1.57 4.20 5.86
CA SER A 71 -1.32 3.27 6.98
C SER A 71 -0.78 1.90 6.56
N SER A 72 -0.99 1.49 5.31
CA SER A 72 -0.46 0.23 4.80
C SER A 72 0.92 0.35 4.16
N PHE A 73 1.37 1.56 3.81
CA PHE A 73 2.58 1.75 3.01
C PHE A 73 3.85 1.19 3.67
N ASN A 74 4.19 1.66 4.88
CA ASN A 74 5.40 1.19 5.57
C ASN A 74 5.34 -0.31 5.94
N PRO A 75 4.22 -0.85 6.49
CA PRO A 75 4.10 -2.29 6.71
C PRO A 75 4.31 -3.13 5.44
N LEU A 76 3.78 -2.70 4.29
CA LEU A 76 3.97 -3.40 3.03
C LEU A 76 5.42 -3.33 2.52
N LEU A 77 6.09 -2.19 2.71
CA LEU A 77 7.51 -2.02 2.41
C LEU A 77 8.40 -2.92 3.28
N GLU A 78 8.15 -2.97 4.59
CA GLU A 78 8.88 -3.84 5.51
C GLU A 78 8.66 -5.33 5.20
N LEU A 79 7.42 -5.73 4.89
CA LEU A 79 7.10 -7.12 4.57
C LEU A 79 7.66 -7.56 3.22
N GLY A 80 7.52 -6.72 2.19
CA GLY A 80 7.70 -7.11 0.79
C GLY A 80 8.92 -6.54 0.07
N PHE A 81 9.67 -5.62 0.69
CA PHE A 81 10.74 -4.86 0.02
C PHE A 81 11.99 -4.63 0.89
N ALA A 82 12.13 -5.32 2.04
CA ALA A 82 13.22 -5.10 2.99
C ALA A 82 14.62 -5.21 2.34
N THR A 83 14.84 -6.22 1.49
CA THR A 83 16.09 -6.41 0.77
C THR A 83 16.40 -5.25 -0.18
N SER A 84 15.39 -4.76 -0.90
CA SER A 84 15.52 -3.63 -1.82
C SER A 84 15.80 -2.33 -1.07
N ILE A 85 15.16 -2.12 0.08
CA ILE A 85 15.41 -0.99 0.98
C ILE A 85 16.86 -1.00 1.49
N ARG A 86 17.37 -2.16 1.92
CA ARG A 86 18.78 -2.29 2.36
C ARG A 86 19.77 -1.93 1.25
N LYS A 87 19.51 -2.39 0.02
CA LYS A 87 20.35 -2.08 -1.15
C LYS A 87 20.33 -0.58 -1.48
N GLU A 88 19.14 0.01 -1.51
CA GLU A 88 18.97 1.45 -1.74
C GLU A 88 19.66 2.29 -0.65
N TRP A 89 19.53 1.88 0.62
CA TRP A 89 20.21 2.52 1.74
C TRP A 89 21.74 2.52 1.54
N ALA A 90 22.32 1.35 1.30
CA ALA A 90 23.76 1.21 1.09
C ALA A 90 24.24 2.04 -0.11
N TRP A 91 23.46 2.06 -1.20
CA TRP A 91 23.74 2.88 -2.38
C TRP A 91 23.76 4.37 -2.04
N ARG A 92 22.76 4.88 -1.31
CA ARG A 92 22.71 6.30 -0.92
C ARG A 92 23.84 6.69 0.01
N VAL A 93 24.16 5.86 1.01
CA VAL A 93 25.29 6.08 1.91
C VAL A 93 26.60 6.16 1.12
N SER A 94 26.82 5.24 0.17
CA SER A 94 28.04 5.23 -0.64
C SER A 94 28.22 6.49 -1.52
N ARG A 95 27.14 7.22 -1.80
CA ARG A 95 27.12 8.40 -2.67
C ARG A 95 26.89 9.72 -1.93
N GLY A 96 26.66 9.68 -0.61
CA GLY A 96 26.31 10.87 0.17
C GLY A 96 24.92 11.43 -0.15
N GLU A 97 24.01 10.60 -0.67
CA GLU A 97 22.64 10.99 -1.01
C GLU A 97 21.74 11.05 0.23
N SER A 98 20.64 11.81 0.15
CA SER A 98 19.72 12.00 1.27
C SER A 98 18.96 10.71 1.66
N LEU A 99 18.96 10.39 2.96
CA LEU A 99 18.24 9.26 3.54
C LEU A 99 16.86 9.61 4.10
N SER A 100 16.37 10.85 3.97
CA SER A 100 15.16 11.33 4.67
C SER A 100 13.95 10.40 4.54
N ASN A 101 13.69 9.86 3.35
CA ASN A 101 12.55 8.95 3.10
C ASN A 101 12.80 7.51 3.55
N LEU A 102 14.06 7.14 3.77
CA LEU A 102 14.44 5.81 4.25
C LEU A 102 14.55 5.73 5.77
N LYS A 103 14.58 6.88 6.47
CA LYS A 103 14.73 6.94 7.94
C LYS A 103 13.72 6.06 8.69
N ALA A 104 12.50 5.94 8.19
CA ALA A 104 11.47 5.06 8.78
C ALA A 104 11.93 3.58 8.84
N PHE A 105 12.86 3.18 7.97
CA PHE A 105 13.38 1.82 7.83
C PHE A 105 14.79 1.65 8.39
N GLU A 106 15.30 2.59 9.20
CA GLU A 106 16.62 2.49 9.86
C GLU A 106 16.80 1.18 10.62
N HIS A 107 15.72 0.69 11.22
CA HIS A 107 15.69 -0.56 11.98
C HIS A 107 15.89 -1.83 11.12
N LEU A 108 15.83 -1.71 9.79
CA LEU A 108 16.07 -2.82 8.86
C LEU A 108 17.54 -2.98 8.49
N ILE A 109 18.41 -2.00 8.76
CA ILE A 109 19.82 -1.99 8.32
C ILE A 109 20.72 -2.80 9.24
#